data_AF-A0A4V1J8S9-F1
#
_entry.id   AF-A0A4V1J8S9-F1
#
_cell.length_a   1.000
_cell.length_b   1.000
_cell.length_c   1.000
_cell.angle_alpha   90.00
_cell.angle_beta   90.00
_cell.angle_gamma   90.00
#
_symmetry.space_group_name_H-M   'P 1'
#
loop_
_entity.id
_entity.type
_entity.pdbx_description
1 polymer ?
#
loop_
_entity_poly.entity_id
_entity_poly.type
_entity_poly.pdbx_seq_one_letter_code
_entity_poly.pdbx_strand_id
1 'polypeptide(L)'
;MLRSQSFETRKAMVTRQLVQYFGEQAAHYLQYWDAVWLNETIGMDEKQLTLSPHQNNGDALFTKGYLGNKLWWAGTETAQNYGGYMDDAEESGLCAANVANRIGAINKTS
;
A
#
# COMPACT_ATOMS: atom_id res chain seq x y z
N MET A 1 -9.33 18.17 -1.13
CA MET A 1 -10.40 18.68 -2.02
C MET A 1 -11.59 17.72 -2.13
N LEU A 2 -11.43 16.39 -2.23
CA LEU A 2 -12.51 15.43 -1.90
C LEU A 2 -12.37 14.79 -0.52
N ARG A 3 -11.15 14.43 -0.11
CA ARG A 3 -10.85 13.78 1.18
C ARG A 3 -11.37 14.49 2.44
N SER A 4 -11.51 15.82 2.37
CA SER A 4 -11.96 16.68 3.47
C SER A 4 -13.47 16.89 3.49
N GLN A 5 -14.19 16.32 2.53
CA GLN A 5 -15.64 16.46 2.39
C GLN A 5 -16.35 15.26 3.02
N SER A 6 -17.60 15.44 3.43
CA SER A 6 -18.45 14.33 3.88
C SER A 6 -18.69 13.33 2.75
N PHE A 7 -19.07 12.09 3.10
CA PHE A 7 -19.43 11.05 2.14
C PHE A 7 -20.50 11.54 1.14
N GLU A 8 -21.56 12.17 1.63
CA GLU A 8 -22.64 12.70 0.78
C GLU A 8 -22.16 13.77 -0.20
N THR A 9 -21.28 14.67 0.26
CA THR A 9 -20.70 15.69 -0.62
C THR A 9 -19.81 15.07 -1.68
N ARG A 10 -18.97 14.08 -1.32
CA ARG A 10 -18.13 13.37 -2.30
C ARG A 10 -18.97 12.64 -3.34
N LYS A 11 -19.99 11.90 -2.88
CA LYS A 11 -20.95 11.20 -3.73
C LYS A 11 -21.62 12.14 -4.72
N ALA A 12 -22.10 13.30 -4.28
CA ALA A 12 -22.71 14.31 -5.14
C ALA A 12 -21.72 14.86 -6.19
N MET A 13 -20.49 15.16 -5.78
CA MET A 13 -19.43 15.67 -6.66
C MET A 13 -19.04 14.64 -7.73
N VAL A 14 -18.83 13.38 -7.35
CA VAL A 14 -18.49 12.29 -8.28
C VAL A 14 -19.64 12.02 -9.24
N THR A 15 -20.88 11.93 -8.73
CA THR A 15 -22.07 11.71 -9.57
C THR A 15 -22.23 12.82 -10.60
N ARG A 16 -22.09 14.09 -10.18
CA ARG A 16 -22.14 15.24 -11.09
C ARG A 16 -21.08 15.15 -12.18
N GLN A 17 -19.86 14.74 -11.84
CA GLN A 17 -18.78 14.61 -12.80
C GLN A 17 -19.05 13.47 -13.80
N LEU A 18 -19.58 12.33 -13.33
CA LEU A 18 -19.97 11.22 -14.21
C LEU A 18 -21.10 11.62 -15.16
N VAL A 19 -22.14 12.32 -14.68
CA VAL A 19 -23.23 12.84 -15.54
C VAL A 19 -22.70 13.81 -16.59
N GLN A 20 -21.74 14.66 -16.24
CA GLN A 20 -21.13 15.58 -17.19
C GLN A 20 -20.43 14.87 -18.35
N TYR A 21 -19.77 13.73 -18.10
CA TYR A 21 -19.03 12.99 -19.13
C TYR A 21 -19.86 11.95 -19.87
N PHE A 22 -20.83 11.32 -19.20
CA PHE A 22 -21.55 10.15 -19.68
C PHE A 22 -23.08 10.37 -19.84
N GLY A 23 -23.56 11.57 -19.52
CA GLY A 23 -24.97 11.94 -19.60
C GLY A 23 -25.80 11.48 -18.40
N GLU A 24 -27.10 11.80 -18.43
CA GLU A 24 -28.04 11.58 -17.32
C GLU A 24 -28.16 10.11 -16.89
N GLN A 25 -27.88 9.16 -17.78
CA GLN A 25 -27.90 7.73 -17.44
C GLN A 25 -26.93 7.39 -16.29
N ALA A 26 -25.83 8.13 -16.14
CA ALA A 26 -24.88 7.94 -15.04
C ALA A 26 -25.43 8.32 -13.66
N ALA A 27 -26.55 9.05 -13.58
CA ALA A 27 -27.23 9.33 -12.31
C ALA A 27 -27.99 8.11 -11.75
N HIS A 28 -28.23 7.09 -12.58
CA HIS A 28 -29.00 5.89 -12.23
C HIS A 28 -28.12 4.72 -11.79
N TYR A 29 -27.19 4.96 -10.86
CA TYR A 29 -26.35 3.91 -10.27
C TYR A 29 -27.11 3.07 -9.25
N LEU A 30 -26.70 1.81 -9.07
CA LEU A 30 -27.28 0.92 -8.04
C LEU A 30 -26.77 1.25 -6.63
N GLN A 31 -25.47 1.49 -6.50
CA GLN A 31 -24.80 1.78 -5.24
C GLN A 31 -23.60 2.71 -5.44
N TYR A 32 -23.19 3.41 -4.38
CA TYR A 32 -21.99 4.24 -4.33
C TYR A 32 -21.22 3.91 -3.06
N TRP A 33 -19.93 3.64 -3.20
CA TRP A 33 -19.00 3.40 -2.12
C TRP A 33 -17.68 4.10 -2.44
N ASP A 34 -17.09 4.77 -1.46
CA ASP A 34 -15.74 5.30 -1.55
C ASP A 34 -15.00 5.12 -0.21
N ALA A 35 -13.68 5.22 -0.27
CA ALA A 35 -12.82 5.16 0.90
C ALA A 35 -11.83 6.33 0.88
N VAL A 36 -11.60 6.92 2.05
CA VAL A 36 -10.53 7.89 2.28
C VAL A 36 -9.47 7.16 3.08
N TRP A 37 -8.50 6.56 2.38
CA TRP A 37 -7.46 5.72 2.96
C TRP A 37 -6.64 6.39 4.08
N LEU A 38 -6.53 7.73 4.06
CA LEU A 38 -5.88 8.51 5.12
C LEU A 38 -6.59 8.47 6.48
N ASN A 39 -7.87 8.08 6.51
CA ASN A 39 -8.64 7.99 7.75
C ASN A 39 -8.65 6.57 8.33
N GLU A 40 -7.95 5.61 7.70
CA GLU A 40 -7.87 4.24 8.19
C GLU A 40 -6.78 4.12 9.25
N THR A 41 -7.09 3.45 10.37
CA THR A 41 -6.19 3.28 11.53
C THR A 41 -4.92 2.49 11.20
N ILE A 42 -4.92 1.78 10.07
CA ILE A 42 -3.84 0.94 9.56
C ILE A 42 -3.49 1.45 8.16
N GLY A 43 -3.04 2.70 8.08
CA GLY A 43 -2.73 3.35 6.81
C GLY A 43 -2.12 4.72 7.04
N MET A 44 -1.04 4.98 6.31
CA MET A 44 -0.49 6.29 5.93
C MET A 44 -0.60 7.45 6.95
N ASP A 45 0.50 7.77 7.64
CA ASP A 45 0.66 9.05 8.37
C ASP A 45 0.68 10.22 7.36
N GLU A 46 0.14 11.39 7.72
CA GLU A 46 0.18 12.61 6.90
C GLU A 46 1.60 12.94 6.43
N LYS A 47 2.62 12.54 7.19
CA LYS A 47 4.04 12.71 6.82
C LYS A 47 4.46 11.91 5.58
N GLN A 48 3.84 10.76 5.30
CA GLN A 48 4.13 9.97 4.11
C GLN A 48 3.69 10.67 2.81
N LEU A 49 2.84 11.69 2.88
CA LEU A 49 2.45 12.54 1.74
C LEU A 49 3.60 13.43 1.23
N THR A 50 4.72 13.51 1.94
CA THR A 50 5.88 14.32 1.55
C THR A 50 6.91 13.57 0.71
N LEU A 51 6.85 12.24 0.69
CA LEU A 51 7.69 11.42 -0.18
C LEU A 51 7.03 11.30 -1.56
N SER A 52 7.83 11.44 -2.61
CA SER A 52 7.32 11.14 -3.96
C SER A 52 7.01 9.66 -4.07
N PRO A 53 5.97 9.26 -4.83
CA PRO A 53 5.72 7.86 -5.12
C PRO A 53 7.00 7.14 -5.57
N HIS A 54 7.23 5.93 -5.07
CA HIS A 54 8.40 5.08 -5.35
C HIS A 54 9.75 5.61 -4.86
N GLN A 55 9.78 6.73 -4.14
CA GLN A 55 11.00 7.24 -3.55
C GLN A 55 11.46 6.33 -2.41
N ASN A 56 12.67 5.78 -2.54
CA ASN A 56 13.31 4.84 -1.61
C ASN A 56 12.68 3.44 -1.53
N ASN A 57 11.76 3.09 -2.45
CA ASN A 57 11.28 1.71 -2.54
C ASN A 57 12.45 0.78 -2.89
N GLY A 58 12.54 -0.36 -2.20
CA GLY A 58 13.58 -1.35 -2.43
C GLY A 58 14.97 -0.97 -1.89
N ASP A 59 15.05 -0.02 -0.95
CA ASP A 59 16.33 0.34 -0.32
C ASP A 59 17.02 -0.90 0.29
N ALA A 60 18.31 -1.07 -0.01
CA ALA A 60 19.12 -2.21 0.42
C ALA A 60 19.24 -2.34 1.96
N LEU A 61 18.86 -1.34 2.74
CA LEU A 61 18.73 -1.48 4.20
C LEU A 61 17.62 -2.45 4.58
N PHE A 62 16.52 -2.49 3.82
CA PHE A 62 15.39 -3.38 4.10
C PHE A 62 15.69 -4.86 3.80
N THR A 63 16.74 -5.14 3.01
CA THR A 63 17.14 -6.53 2.68
C THR A 63 18.02 -7.17 3.76
N LYS A 64 18.33 -6.45 4.86
CA LYS A 64 19.21 -6.94 5.93
C LYS A 64 18.40 -7.51 7.09
N GLY A 65 18.96 -8.53 7.74
CA GLY A 65 18.43 -9.06 8.98
C GLY A 65 18.76 -8.14 10.17
N TYR A 66 17.76 -7.87 11.00
CA TYR A 66 17.88 -7.05 12.21
C TYR A 66 17.75 -7.92 13.47
N LEU A 67 18.13 -7.37 14.62
CA LEU A 67 18.03 -8.03 15.93
C LEU A 67 18.72 -9.42 15.97
N GLY A 68 19.90 -9.52 15.36
CA GLY A 68 20.62 -10.80 15.23
C GLY A 68 19.91 -11.79 14.31
N ASN A 69 19.43 -11.31 13.15
CA ASN A 69 18.68 -12.07 12.15
C ASN A 69 17.32 -12.62 12.61
N LYS A 70 16.76 -12.06 13.68
CA LYS A 70 15.43 -12.42 14.21
C LYS A 70 14.30 -11.57 13.64
N LEU A 71 14.65 -10.47 12.96
CA LEU A 71 13.70 -9.55 12.33
C LEU A 71 14.08 -9.34 10.86
N TRP A 72 13.09 -9.46 9.98
CA TRP A 72 13.17 -9.23 8.54
C TRP A 72 12.00 -8.35 8.12
N TRP A 73 12.24 -7.44 7.19
CA TRP A 73 11.22 -6.53 6.69
C TRP A 73 10.59 -7.12 5.43
N ALA A 74 9.27 -6.94 5.31
CA ALA A 74 8.50 -7.30 4.13
C ALA A 74 7.44 -6.22 3.88
N GLY A 75 6.84 -6.26 2.69
CA GLY A 75 5.87 -5.27 2.24
C GLY A 75 6.30 -4.64 0.91
N THR A 76 5.34 -4.03 0.23
CA THR A 76 5.55 -3.55 -1.14
C THR A 76 6.67 -2.50 -1.23
N GLU A 77 6.88 -1.70 -0.19
CA GLU A 77 7.94 -0.69 -0.10
C GLU A 77 9.35 -1.29 -0.05
N THR A 78 9.47 -2.57 0.32
CA THR A 78 10.77 -3.27 0.45
C THR A 78 11.15 -4.08 -0.79
N ALA A 79 10.25 -4.19 -1.77
CA ALA A 79 10.50 -4.91 -3.01
C ALA A 79 11.52 -4.18 -3.89
N GLN A 80 12.44 -4.92 -4.51
CA GLN A 80 13.59 -4.36 -5.21
C GLN A 80 13.26 -3.79 -6.60
N ASN A 81 12.15 -4.22 -7.21
CA ASN A 81 11.87 -3.94 -8.61
C ASN A 81 10.74 -2.89 -8.77
N TYR A 82 9.53 -3.19 -8.30
CA TYR A 82 8.37 -2.35 -8.56
C TYR A 82 7.53 -2.11 -7.31
N GLY A 83 8.16 -1.75 -6.19
CA GLY A 83 7.42 -1.48 -4.95
C GLY A 83 6.26 -0.49 -5.15
N GLY A 84 5.11 -0.78 -4.55
CA GLY A 84 3.84 -0.08 -4.72
C GLY A 84 2.68 -0.94 -5.25
N TYR A 85 2.95 -2.18 -5.69
CA TYR A 85 1.95 -3.12 -6.19
C TYR A 85 1.82 -4.37 -5.30
N MET A 86 0.72 -5.10 -5.50
CA MET A 86 0.40 -6.32 -4.73
C MET A 86 1.39 -7.44 -4.99
N ASP A 87 1.76 -7.67 -6.25
CA ASP A 87 2.71 -8.73 -6.65
C ASP A 87 4.07 -8.58 -5.95
N ASP A 88 4.53 -7.34 -5.82
CA ASP A 88 5.78 -6.98 -5.12
C ASP A 88 5.66 -7.14 -3.59
N ALA A 89 4.46 -6.98 -3.03
CA ALA A 89 4.22 -7.28 -1.61
C ALA A 89 4.33 -8.80 -1.33
N GLU A 90 3.81 -9.62 -2.24
CA GLU A 90 3.94 -11.08 -2.18
C GLU A 90 5.41 -11.50 -2.33
N GLU A 91 6.10 -10.99 -3.35
CA GLU A 91 7.51 -11.29 -3.65
C GLU A 91 8.43 -10.97 -2.46
N SER A 92 8.29 -9.77 -1.91
CA SER A 92 9.02 -9.35 -0.71
C SER A 92 8.76 -10.27 0.49
N GLY A 93 7.49 -10.66 0.73
CA GLY A 93 7.12 -11.58 1.79
C GLY A 93 7.79 -12.95 1.65
N LEU A 94 7.79 -13.51 0.44
CA LEU A 94 8.46 -14.77 0.12
C LEU A 94 9.96 -14.67 0.32
N CYS A 95 10.58 -13.56 -0.12
CA CYS A 95 12.01 -13.31 0.04
C CYS A 95 12.41 -13.29 1.52
N ALA A 96 11.72 -12.49 2.34
CA ALA A 96 11.97 -12.40 3.78
C ALA A 96 11.84 -13.76 4.49
N ALA A 97 10.79 -14.53 4.17
CA ALA A 97 10.57 -15.86 4.73
C ALA A 97 11.70 -16.84 4.35
N ASN A 98 12.12 -16.83 3.09
CA ASN A 98 13.18 -17.71 2.59
C ASN A 98 14.52 -17.44 3.28
N VAL A 99 14.89 -16.17 3.49
CA VAL A 99 16.15 -15.82 4.15
C VAL A 99 16.11 -16.21 5.64
N ALA A 100 14.99 -15.96 6.33
CA ALA A 100 14.82 -16.36 7.72
C ALA A 100 14.95 -17.88 7.91
N ASN A 101 14.33 -18.67 7.01
CA ASN A 101 14.41 -20.13 7.06
C ASN A 101 15.84 -20.66 6.87
N ARG A 102 16.61 -20.08 5.93
CA ARG A 102 18.00 -20.48 5.68
C ARG A 102 18.89 -20.25 6.91
N ILE A 103 18.73 -19.12 7.59
CA ILE A 103 19.52 -18.80 8.79
C ILE A 103 19.09 -19.67 9.98
N GLY A 104 17.78 -19.89 10.14
CA GLY A 104 17.25 -20.81 11.15
C GLY A 104 17.76 -22.24 10.99
N ALA A 105 17.96 -22.71 9.75
CA ALA A 105 18.56 -24.00 9.47
C ALA A 105 20.05 -24.07 9.88
N ILE A 106 20.83 -23.04 9.57
CA ILE A 106 22.27 -22.96 9.93
C ILE A 106 22.47 -23.00 11.45
N ASN A 107 21.62 -22.29 12.19
CA ASN A 107 21.70 -22.23 13.66
C ASN A 107 21.29 -23.53 14.36
N LYS A 108 20.58 -24.45 13.68
CA LYS A 108 20.21 -25.76 14.22
C LYS A 108 21.29 -26.83 14.00
N THR A 109 22.23 -26.57 13.09
CA THR A 109 23.34 -27.47 12.74
C THR A 109 24.66 -27.14 13.44
N SER A 110 24.67 -26.12 14.31
CA SER A 110 25.82 -25.71 15.13
C SER A 110 25.57 -26.05 16.60
#